data_AF-A0A7L9WSX2-F1
#
_entry.id   AF-A0A7L9WSX2-F1
#
_cell.length_a   1.000
_cell.length_b   1.000
_cell.length_c   1.000
_cell.angle_alpha   90.00
_cell.angle_beta   90.00
_cell.angle_gamma   90.00
#
_symmetry.space_group_name_H-M   'P 1'
#
loop_
_entity.id
_entity.type
_entity.pdbx_description
1 polymer ?
#
loop_
_entity_poly.entity_id
_entity_poly.type
_entity_poly.pdbx_seq_one_letter_code
_entity_poly.pdbx_strand_id
1 'polypeptide(L)' 'MRSNLWMIDVLADLQEAAQQRGLTAFADQLRIARRVAHAEMSSHPDATPPPDGPDSAVQDVSGDDPGQDETA' A
#
# COMPACT_ATOMS: atom_id res chain seq x y z
N MET A 1 22.23 7.29 5.13
CA MET A 1 20.77 7.40 4.93
C MET A 1 20.20 8.55 5.76
N ARG A 2 20.37 9.82 5.34
CA ARG A 2 19.81 11.01 6.05
C ARG A 2 18.58 11.61 5.36
N SER A 3 18.21 11.09 4.19
CA SER A 3 17.30 11.75 3.25
C SER A 3 15.81 11.58 3.56
N ASN A 4 15.43 10.88 4.64
CA ASN A 4 14.01 10.62 4.92
C ASN A 4 13.52 11.25 6.24
N LEU A 5 14.41 11.67 7.15
CA LEU A 5 14.00 12.32 8.41
C LEU A 5 13.30 13.66 8.17
N TRP A 6 13.79 14.47 7.23
CA TRP A 6 13.23 15.81 6.95
C TRP A 6 11.75 15.75 6.54
N MET A 7 11.32 14.67 5.88
CA MET A 7 9.93 14.48 5.48
C MET A 7 9.01 14.24 6.69
N ILE A 8 9.48 13.51 7.69
CA ILE A 8 8.72 13.26 8.93
C ILE A 8 8.52 14.57 9.70
N ASP A 9 9.56 15.39 9.77
CA ASP A 9 9.52 16.71 10.41
C ASP A 9 8.54 17.65 9.69
N VAL A 10 8.59 17.72 8.35
CA VAL A 10 7.65 18.52 7.54
C VAL A 10 6.20 18.07 7.73
N LEU A 11 5.95 16.76 7.82
CA LEU A 11 4.60 16.25 8.09
C LEU A 11 4.10 16.62 9.50
N ALA A 12 5.00 16.71 10.47
CA ALA A 12 4.66 17.17 11.82
C ALA A 12 4.31 18.67 11.83
N ASP A 13 5.13 19.50 11.17
CA ASP A 13 4.90 20.94 11.08
C ASP A 13 3.58 21.26 10.36
N LEU A 14 3.29 20.55 9.27
CA LEU A 14 2.02 20.71 8.54
C LEU A 14 0.82 20.27 9.39
N GLN A 15 0.97 19.22 10.19
CA GLN A 15 -0.10 18.75 11.07
C GLN A 15 -0.43 19.81 12.12
N GLU A 16 0.60 20.40 12.74
CA GLU A 16 0.43 21.46 13.74
C GLU A 16 -0.22 22.70 13.12
N ALA A 17 0.26 23.14 11.96
CA ALA A 17 -0.34 24.27 11.24
C ALA A 17 -1.81 24.01 10.85
N ALA A 18 -2.15 22.77 10.46
CA ALA A 18 -3.52 22.38 10.14
C ALA A 18 -4.43 22.43 11.38
N GLN A 19 -3.94 21.96 12.54
CA GLN A 19 -4.69 22.03 13.81
C GLN A 19 -4.94 23.47 14.25
N GLN A 20 -3.92 24.34 14.18
CA GLN A 20 -4.05 25.76 14.53
C GLN A 20 -5.07 26.50 13.64
N ARG A 21 -5.30 26.03 12.41
CA ARG A 21 -6.26 26.59 11.45
C ARG A 21 -7.65 25.93 11.50
N GLY A 22 -7.87 24.98 12.41
CA GLY A 22 -9.14 24.25 12.53
C GLY A 22 -9.40 23.25 11.39
N LEU A 23 -8.37 22.87 10.63
CA LEU A 23 -8.46 21.89 9.54
C LEU A 23 -8.33 20.45 10.08
N THR A 24 -9.22 20.06 10.99
CA THR A 24 -9.09 18.81 11.77
C THR A 24 -8.99 17.57 10.91
N ALA A 25 -9.81 17.45 9.85
CA ALA A 25 -9.77 16.29 8.94
C ALA A 25 -8.43 16.18 8.21
N PHE A 26 -7.83 17.31 7.82
CA PHE A 26 -6.53 17.34 7.16
C PHE A 26 -5.39 17.03 8.13
N ALA A 27 -5.46 17.53 9.37
CA ALA A 27 -4.51 17.17 10.42
C ALA A 27 -4.53 15.66 10.73
N ASP A 28 -5.70 15.02 10.71
CA ASP A 28 -5.79 13.56 10.89
C ASP A 28 -5.17 12.79 9.72
N GLN A 29 -5.36 13.25 8.48
CA GLN A 29 -4.70 12.66 7.31
C GLN A 29 -3.16 12.76 7.41
N LEU A 30 -2.64 13.91 7.84
CA LEU A 30 -1.20 14.11 8.05
C LEU A 30 -0.64 13.21 9.15
N ARG A 31 -1.40 13.02 10.24
CA ARG A 31 -1.04 12.10 11.32
C ARG A 31 -0.93 10.65 10.83
N ILE A 32 -1.86 10.21 9.98
CA ILE A 32 -1.83 8.87 9.37
C ILE A 32 -0.63 8.73 8.43
N ALA A 33 -0.41 9.70 7.55
CA ALA A 33 0.71 9.71 6.60
C ALA A 33 2.07 9.64 7.33
N ARG A 34 2.24 10.41 8.41
CA ARG A 34 3.44 10.37 9.25
C ARG A 34 3.67 8.99 9.86
N ARG A 35 2.61 8.31 10.31
CA ARG A 35 2.70 6.97 10.89
C ARG A 35 3.14 5.93 9.86
N VAL A 36 2.58 5.98 8.66
CA VAL A 36 2.97 5.08 7.55
C VAL A 36 4.42 5.34 7.15
N ALA A 37 4.80 6.60 6.94
CA ALA A 37 6.17 6.96 6.59
C ALA A 37 7.20 6.50 7.64
N HIS A 38 6.87 6.62 8.93
CA HIS A 38 7.73 6.13 10.00
C HIS A 38 7.87 4.59 10.00
N ALA A 39 6.79 3.87 9.68
CA ALA A 39 6.81 2.42 9.55
C ALA A 39 7.71 1.99 8.38
N GLU A 40 7.50 2.57 7.18
CA GLU A 40 8.32 2.29 5.99
C GLU A 40 9.82 2.56 6.23
N MET A 41 10.14 3.66 6.91
CA MET A 41 11.53 4.01 7.24
C MET A 41 12.17 3.10 8.29
N SER A 42 11.37 2.46 9.14
CA SER A 42 11.84 1.53 10.18
C SER A 42 11.94 0.09 9.68
N SER A 43 11.20 -0.28 8.62
CA SER A 43 11.14 -1.63 8.03
C SER A 43 12.37 -2.02 7.19
N HIS A 44 13.45 -1.24 7.20
CA HIS A 44 14.73 -1.62 6.59
C HIS A 44 15.79 -1.84 7.68
N PRO A 45 15.78 -3.04 8.29
CA PRO A 45 16.80 -4.03 7.96
C PRO A 45 16.15 -5.39 7.66
N ASP A 46 16.58 -6.04 6.57
CA ASP A 46 16.13 -7.38 6.17
C ASP A 46 14.74 -7.47 5.53
N ALA A 47 14.60 -6.88 4.33
CA ALA A 47 13.57 -7.30 3.40
C ALA A 47 13.92 -8.69 2.85
N THR A 48 13.67 -9.74 3.62
CA THR A 48 13.35 -11.04 3.03
C THR A 48 11.90 -10.93 2.55
N PRO A 49 11.63 -10.87 1.23
CA PRO A 49 10.25 -10.92 0.75
C PRO A 49 9.62 -12.23 1.25
N PRO A 50 8.37 -12.22 1.75
CA PRO A 50 7.66 -13.47 1.95
C PRO A 50 7.63 -14.19 0.59
N PRO A 51 8.01 -15.48 0.51
CA PRO A 51 7.96 -16.22 -0.74
C PRO A 51 6.53 -16.16 -1.26
N ASP A 52 6.38 -15.76 -2.52
CA ASP A 52 5.16 -15.89 -3.32
C ASP A 52 4.52 -17.25 -3.02
N GLY A 53 3.47 -17.23 -2.21
CA GLY A 53 2.55 -18.35 -2.10
C GLY A 53 1.66 -18.29 -3.33
N PRO A 54 1.74 -19.26 -4.26
CA PRO A 54 0.84 -19.30 -5.39
C PRO A 54 -0.51 -19.83 -4.90
N ASP A 55 -1.38 -18.95 -4.42
CA ASP A 55 -2.80 -19.30 -4.21
C ASP A 55 -3.73 -18.14 -4.60
N SER A 56 -3.38 -17.47 -5.70
CA SER A 56 -4.44 -17.04 -6.63
C SER A 56 -4.55 -18.14 -7.65
N ALA A 57 -5.47 -19.06 -7.39
CA ALA A 57 -6.02 -19.96 -8.37
C ALA A 57 -6.27 -19.17 -9.66
N VAL A 58 -5.37 -19.36 -10.63
CA VAL A 58 -5.66 -19.17 -12.03
C VAL A 58 -7.00 -19.87 -12.25
N GLN A 59 -8.04 -19.11 -12.60
CA GLN A 59 -9.21 -19.72 -13.20
C GLN A 59 -8.68 -20.45 -14.42
N ASP A 60 -8.73 -21.77 -14.32
CA ASP A 60 -8.53 -22.70 -15.40
C ASP A 60 -9.51 -22.32 -16.52
N VAL A 61 -9.06 -21.49 -17.44
CA VAL A 61 -9.64 -21.37 -18.77
C VAL A 61 -8.81 -22.25 -19.70
N SER A 62 -8.70 -23.53 -19.31
CA SER A 62 -8.32 -24.58 -20.26
C SER A 62 -9.56 -24.82 -21.12
N GLY A 63 -9.56 -24.20 -22.29
CA GLY A 63 -10.49 -24.57 -23.35
C GLY A 63 -10.27 -26.04 -23.70
N ASP A 64 -11.35 -26.80 -23.69
CA ASP A 64 -11.48 -28.02 -24.47
C ASP A 64 -12.81 -27.94 -25.20
N ASP A 65 -12.73 -27.39 -26.42
CA ASP A 65 -13.72 -27.63 -27.47
C ASP A 65 -13.41 -29.01 -28.07
N PRO A 66 -14.41 -29.91 -28.09
CA PRO A 66 -14.55 -30.74 -29.27
C PRO A 66 -16.02 -30.75 -29.72
N GLY A 67 -16.31 -30.06 -30.82
CA GLY A 67 -17.57 -30.21 -31.53
C GLY A 67 -17.81 -31.62 -32.07
N GLN A 68 -19.08 -32.06 -32.05
CA GLN A 68 -19.80 -32.95 -33.00
C GLN A 68 -21.30 -32.69 -32.76
N ASP A 69 -22.07 -32.02 -33.62
CA ASP A 69 -22.68 -32.50 -34.88
C ASP A 69 -23.49 -33.81 -34.71
N GLU A 70 -24.81 -33.73 -34.55
CA GLU A 70 -25.80 -34.58 -35.25
C GLU A 70 -27.27 -34.21 -34.91
N THR A 71 -27.97 -33.75 -35.94
CA THR A 71 -29.37 -34.02 -36.33
C THR A 71 -30.35 -34.71 -35.36
N ALA A 72 -31.50 -34.05 -35.10
CA ALA A 72 -32.86 -34.52 -35.44
C ALA A 72 -33.94 -33.54 -34.93
#